data_AF-A0A7R9HR14-F1
#
_entry.id   AF-A0A7R9HR14-F1
#
_cell.length_a   1.000
_cell.length_b   1.000
_cell.length_c   1.000
_cell.angle_alpha   90.00
_cell.angle_beta   90.00
_cell.angle_gamma   90.00
#
_symmetry.space_group_name_H-M   'P 1'
#
loop_
_entity.id
_entity.type
_entity.pdbx_description
1 polymer ?
#
loop_
_entity_poly.entity_id
_entity_poly.type
_entity_poly.pdbx_seq_one_letter_code
_entity_poly.pdbx_strand_id
1 'polypeptide(L)'
;MAATSNVKLVKLCVSDNSVGDDPCTRCNCRPMWCIDCMAKWFASRQDQAHPETWLGSKCTCPMCRSRFCVLDVCQLRPFHTS
;
A
#
# COMPACT_ATOMS: atom_id res chain seq x y z
N MET A 1 -12.86 -12.60 14.18
CA MET A 1 -11.42 -12.71 14.51
C MET A 1 -10.71 -11.50 13.96
N ALA A 2 -9.89 -10.82 14.77
CA ALA A 2 -9.01 -9.76 14.28
C ALA A 2 -7.82 -10.40 13.55
N ALA A 3 -7.51 -9.94 12.34
CA ALA A 3 -6.35 -10.41 11.59
C ALA A 3 -5.04 -9.87 12.19
N THR A 4 -3.97 -10.66 12.12
CA THR A 4 -2.64 -10.23 12.57
C THR A 4 -2.06 -9.21 11.61
N SER A 5 -1.39 -8.18 12.13
CA SER A 5 -0.69 -7.24 11.27
C SER A 5 0.53 -7.90 10.64
N ASN A 6 0.59 -7.88 9.31
CA ASN A 6 1.66 -8.53 8.54
C ASN A 6 2.08 -7.72 7.31
N VAL A 7 1.74 -6.43 7.26
CA VAL A 7 2.15 -5.54 6.15
C VAL A 7 2.61 -4.18 6.65
N LYS A 8 3.63 -3.63 5.98
CA LYS A 8 4.11 -2.26 6.16
C LYS A 8 4.22 -1.58 4.79
N LEU A 9 3.88 -0.29 4.73
CA LEU A 9 4.16 0.53 3.56
C LEU A 9 5.61 1.01 3.61
N VAL A 10 6.38 0.69 2.59
CA VAL A 10 7.78 1.06 2.43
C VAL A 10 7.94 1.61 1.01
N LYS A 11 8.51 2.80 0.85
CA LYS A 11 8.75 3.36 -0.48
C LYS A 11 9.78 2.49 -1.21
N LEU A 12 9.31 1.67 -2.16
CA LEU A 12 10.09 0.72 -2.95
C LEU A 12 9.96 1.00 -4.45
N CYS A 13 8.89 1.68 -4.89
CA CYS A 13 8.77 2.07 -6.28
C CYS A 13 9.89 3.06 -6.69
N VAL A 14 10.54 2.78 -7.82
CA VAL A 14 11.63 3.60 -8.36
C VAL A 14 11.08 4.84 -9.07
N SER A 15 9.89 4.72 -9.66
CA SER A 15 9.41 5.65 -10.67
C SER A 15 8.22 6.45 -10.16
N ASP A 16 8.38 7.77 -10.15
CA ASP A 16 7.31 8.78 -10.04
C ASP A 16 6.49 8.87 -11.36
N ASN A 17 6.32 7.75 -12.06
CA ASN A 17 6.17 7.76 -13.53
C ASN A 17 4.72 7.85 -14.01
N SER A 18 3.96 8.76 -13.42
CA SER A 18 2.75 9.29 -14.02
C SER A 18 2.89 10.80 -14.07
N VAL A 19 3.25 11.32 -15.25
CA VAL A 19 3.31 12.76 -15.53
C VAL A 19 1.96 13.37 -15.15
N GLY A 20 1.91 14.08 -14.02
CA GLY A 20 0.69 14.72 -13.48
C GLY A 20 0.13 14.13 -12.18
N ASP A 21 0.65 13.02 -11.64
CA ASP A 21 0.25 12.50 -10.32
C ASP A 21 1.40 12.53 -9.32
N ASP A 22 1.12 13.04 -8.12
CA ASP A 22 2.09 13.24 -7.05
C ASP A 22 2.81 11.94 -6.65
N PRO A 23 4.08 12.03 -6.23
CA PRO A 23 4.89 10.86 -5.90
C PRO A 23 4.40 10.04 -4.72
N CYS A 24 4.75 8.75 -4.75
CA CYS A 24 4.77 7.94 -3.55
C CYS A 24 5.75 8.55 -2.53
N THR A 25 5.29 8.68 -1.29
CA THR A 25 6.01 9.29 -0.18
C THR A 25 6.29 8.27 0.91
N ARG A 26 7.29 8.56 1.76
CA ARG A 26 7.66 7.64 2.84
C ARG A 26 6.55 7.56 3.89
N CYS A 27 6.15 6.34 4.24
CA CYS A 27 5.26 6.04 5.35
C CYS A 27 6.06 5.62 6.59
N ASN A 28 5.82 6.28 7.73
CA ASN A 28 6.48 5.97 9.02
C ASN A 28 5.55 5.28 10.02
N CYS A 29 4.37 4.84 9.59
CA CYS A 29 3.42 4.17 10.47
C CYS A 29 3.92 2.80 10.93
N ARG A 30 3.45 2.37 12.11
CA ARG A 30 3.61 1.00 12.58
C ARG A 30 2.74 0.03 11.75
N PRO A 31 3.15 -1.23 11.57
CA PRO A 31 2.32 -2.26 10.94
C PRO A 31 1.07 -2.53 11.78
N MET A 32 -0.09 -2.10 11.30
CA MET A 32 -1.39 -2.26 12.00
C MET A 32 -2.43 -3.01 11.16
N TRP A 33 -2.13 -3.28 9.90
CA TRP A 33 -3.03 -3.90 8.94
C TRP A 33 -2.45 -5.24 8.49
N CYS A 34 -3.33 -6.16 8.09
CA CYS A 34 -2.89 -7.34 7.34
C CYS A 34 -2.88 -7.04 5.82
N ILE A 35 -2.31 -7.93 5.03
CA ILE A 35 -2.23 -7.81 3.58
C ILE A 35 -3.62 -7.70 2.93
N ASP A 36 -4.59 -8.53 3.35
CA ASP A 36 -5.96 -8.48 2.83
C ASP A 36 -6.67 -7.16 3.14
N CYS A 37 -6.49 -6.66 4.37
CA CYS A 37 -7.09 -5.39 4.76
C CYS A 37 -6.46 -4.22 3.98
N MET A 38 -5.15 -4.25 3.73
CA MET A 38 -4.47 -3.25 2.90
C MET A 38 -4.89 -3.34 1.43
N ALA A 39 -5.06 -4.55 0.89
CA ALA A 39 -5.55 -4.77 -0.47
C ALA A 39 -6.98 -4.25 -0.66
N LYS A 40 -7.88 -4.53 0.30
CA LYS A 40 -9.25 -4.00 0.31
C LYS A 40 -9.26 -2.47 0.39
N TRP A 41 -8.40 -1.89 1.22
CA TRP A 41 -8.24 -0.45 1.28
C TRP A 41 -7.79 0.13 -0.06
N PHE A 42 -6.75 -0.45 -0.66
CA PHE A 42 -6.26 -0.02 -1.97
C PHE A 42 -7.37 -0.08 -3.02
N ALA A 43 -8.05 -1.22 -3.16
CA ALA A 43 -9.14 -1.43 -4.11
C ALA A 43 -10.30 -0.44 -3.91
N SER A 44 -10.69 -0.14 -2.67
CA SER A 44 -11.77 0.80 -2.36
C SER A 44 -11.51 2.25 -2.80
N ARG A 45 -10.25 2.59 -3.08
CA ARG A 45 -9.80 3.93 -3.48
C ARG A 45 -9.54 4.07 -4.97
N GLN A 46 -9.68 2.98 -5.74
CA GLN A 46 -9.48 2.99 -7.18
C GLN A 46 -10.77 3.32 -7.93
N ASP A 47 -10.60 3.77 -9.17
CA ASP A 47 -11.71 3.98 -10.10
C ASP A 47 -12.36 2.64 -10.48
N GLN A 48 -13.56 2.39 -9.98
CA GLN A 48 -14.28 1.14 -10.23
C GLN A 48 -14.74 1.00 -11.69
N ALA A 49 -14.78 2.09 -12.47
CA ALA A 49 -15.12 2.05 -13.89
C ALA A 49 -13.95 1.59 -14.77
N HIS A 50 -12.70 1.73 -14.29
CA HIS A 50 -11.48 1.47 -15.04
C HIS A 50 -10.49 0.55 -14.27
N PRO A 51 -10.87 -0.73 -14.00
CA PRO A 51 -10.05 -1.69 -13.25
C PRO A 51 -8.66 -1.96 -13.86
N GLU A 52 -8.52 -1.80 -15.17
CA GLU A 52 -7.25 -1.95 -15.89
C GLU A 52 -6.18 -0.94 -15.45
N THR A 53 -6.59 0.20 -14.86
CA THR A 53 -5.67 1.24 -14.40
C THR A 53 -5.14 0.99 -12.98
N TRP A 54 -5.77 0.09 -12.20
CA TRP A 54 -5.55 -0.03 -10.76
C TRP A 54 -4.09 -0.29 -10.38
N LEU A 55 -3.38 -1.14 -11.12
CA LEU A 55 -1.99 -1.48 -10.80
C LEU A 55 -1.02 -0.31 -11.01
N GLY A 56 -1.36 0.64 -11.88
CA GLY A 56 -0.59 1.88 -12.08
C GLY A 56 -1.00 3.02 -11.16
N SER A 57 -2.12 2.89 -10.48
CA SER A 57 -2.68 3.94 -9.63
C SER A 57 -2.10 3.96 -8.22
N LYS A 58 -2.27 5.10 -7.54
CA LYS A 58 -1.81 5.33 -6.18
C LYS A 58 -3.00 5.48 -5.23
N CYS A 59 -2.77 5.27 -3.94
CA CYS A 59 -3.71 5.67 -2.90
C CYS A 59 -2.97 6.20 -1.66
N THR A 60 -3.71 6.51 -0.60
CA THR A 60 -3.15 7.12 0.62
C THR A 60 -3.18 6.15 1.78
N CYS A 61 -2.12 6.13 2.60
CA CYS A 61 -2.09 5.34 3.82
C CYS A 61 -3.29 5.68 4.72
N PRO A 62 -4.06 4.69 5.23
CA PRO A 62 -5.25 4.95 6.04
C PRO A 62 -4.95 5.69 7.36
N MET A 63 -3.68 5.76 7.76
CA MET A 63 -3.26 6.36 9.03
C MET A 63 -2.63 7.74 8.87
N CYS A 64 -1.62 7.88 8.00
CA CYS A 64 -0.87 9.12 7.84
C CYS A 64 -1.08 9.84 6.51
N ARG A 65 -1.90 9.25 5.61
CA ARG A 65 -2.17 9.75 4.27
C ARG A 65 -0.97 9.83 3.31
N SER A 66 0.20 9.29 3.67
CA SER A 66 1.32 9.15 2.73
C SER A 66 0.85 8.42 1.47
N ARG A 67 1.17 8.97 0.30
CA ARG A 67 0.88 8.34 -0.99
C ARG A 67 1.72 7.08 -1.18
N PHE A 68 1.09 6.02 -1.69
CA PHE A 68 1.76 4.76 -1.99
C PHE A 68 1.10 4.07 -3.20
N CYS A 69 1.85 3.23 -3.89
CA CYS A 69 1.35 2.33 -4.92
C CYS A 69 1.47 0.86 -4.47
N VAL A 70 0.93 -0.09 -5.23
CA VAL A 70 1.00 -1.52 -4.85
C VAL A 70 2.43 -2.02 -4.63
N LEU A 71 3.41 -1.44 -5.32
CA LEU A 71 4.83 -1.80 -5.18
C LEU A 71 5.43 -1.40 -3.82
N ASP A 72 4.80 -0.44 -3.11
CA ASP A 72 5.24 -0.01 -1.79
C ASP A 72 4.68 -0.90 -0.66
N VAL A 73 3.83 -1.88 -0.98
CA VAL A 73 3.21 -2.79 -0.01
C VAL A 73 4.18 -3.94 0.31
N CYS A 74 4.77 -3.91 1.50
CA CYS A 74 5.78 -4.88 1.93
C CYS A 74 5.21 -5.83 2.99
N GLN A 75 5.17 -7.13 2.69
CA GLN A 75 4.79 -8.16 3.65
C GLN A 75 5.90 -8.39 4.66
N LEU A 76 5.56 -8.38 5.95
CA LEU A 76 6.48 -8.68 7.02
C LEU A 76 6.65 -10.19 7.13
N ARG A 77 7.91 -10.65 7.11
CA ARG A 77 8.20 -12.06 7.40
C ARG A 77 7.91 -12.34 8.88
N PRO A 78 7.14 -13.39 9.21
CA PRO A 78 7.05 -13.84 10.58
C PRO A 78 8.45 -14.27 11.03
N PHE A 79 8.84 -13.88 12.25
CA PHE A 79 10.07 -14.39 12.85
C PHE A 79 9.88 -15.88 13.12
N HIS A 80 10.48 -16.72 12.28
CA HIS A 80 10.60 -18.14 12.56
C HIS A 80 11.84 -18.32 13.44
N THR A 81 11.65 -18.45 14.75
CA THR A 81 12.69 -18.96 15.64
C THR A 81 12.93 -20.41 15.25
N SER A 82 14.13 -20.74 14.79
CA SER A 82 14.58 -22.15 14.65
C SER A 82 14.77 -22.78 16.01
#